data_AF-A0A1Q8QX95-F1
#
_entry.id   AF-A0A1Q8QX95-F1
#
_cell.length_a   1.000
_cell.length_b   1.000
_cell.length_c   1.000
_cell.angle_alpha   90.00
_cell.angle_beta   90.00
_cell.angle_gamma   90.00
#
_symmetry.space_group_name_H-M   'P 1'
#
loop_
_entity.id
_entity.type
_entity.pdbx_description
1 polymer ?
#
loop_
_entity_poly.entity_id
_entity_poly.type
_entity_poly.pdbx_seq_one_letter_code
_entity_poly.pdbx_strand_id
1 'polypeptide(L)'
;MQSIPCYPNNLHLRFGWRYPPGELKTGPRLQKEVRYQLNAETKTAINYWFRHIWEFSNPIVPALLLASEITAICLNVLIEHLAVYTCVATILGWLVLLTGRNYNRENTLTQGQSDQVETTKNSYQAVKAILYAIGPIVLNLILVTGFHLSAAVSMALVVGVMVIVFRLRAGQICEMLKKSFHAKLLLGLLAIFFFQQVLSATGSVNEIVDLLRRSGVSPAVLITIITLTVGILTGQMTSFVAITFPIVNVIAPGNINVVTIGYVMGVVGTMLSPAHLCLVVSLDYFKAGIINSLKPIALMIGIITVLVFILN
;
A
#
# COMPACT_ATOMS: atom_id res chain seq x y z
N MET A 1 -57.11 15.68 -4.10
CA MET A 1 -56.75 15.03 -2.82
C MET A 1 -55.40 14.36 -3.04
N GLN A 2 -54.30 14.81 -2.41
CA GLN A 2 -53.90 14.51 -1.02
C GLN A 2 -53.74 12.99 -0.81
N SER A 3 -52.64 12.44 -0.29
CA SER A 3 -51.67 13.02 0.67
C SER A 3 -50.27 12.35 0.66
N ILE A 4 -49.29 13.06 1.24
CA ILE A 4 -47.96 12.62 1.75
C ILE A 4 -48.19 12.19 3.22
N PRO A 5 -47.60 11.13 3.83
CA PRO A 5 -46.14 10.97 4.05
C PRO A 5 -45.63 9.48 4.03
N CYS A 6 -44.43 9.04 4.48
CA CYS A 6 -43.30 9.68 5.19
C CYS A 6 -41.93 8.95 4.97
N TYR A 7 -40.88 9.47 5.61
CA TYR A 7 -39.61 8.80 6.06
C TYR A 7 -39.60 8.86 7.62
N PRO A 8 -38.61 8.37 8.43
CA PRO A 8 -37.24 7.90 8.15
C PRO A 8 -36.91 6.50 8.77
N ASN A 9 -35.73 5.86 8.68
CA ASN A 9 -34.35 6.20 9.09
C ASN A 9 -33.38 5.13 8.53
N ASN A 10 -32.27 5.47 7.87
CA ASN A 10 -30.93 5.74 8.45
C ASN A 10 -30.23 4.57 9.18
N LEU A 11 -29.48 3.71 8.45
CA LEU A 11 -28.04 3.44 8.73
C LEU A 11 -27.36 2.66 7.59
N HIS A 12 -26.53 3.31 6.77
CA HIS A 12 -25.60 2.60 5.87
C HIS A 12 -24.19 3.20 5.96
N LEU A 13 -23.31 2.47 6.64
CA LEU A 13 -21.88 2.72 6.72
C LEU A 13 -21.24 2.62 5.32
N ARG A 14 -20.90 3.76 4.72
CA ARG A 14 -20.09 3.82 3.48
C ARG A 14 -18.59 3.87 3.81
N PHE A 15 -18.02 2.74 4.21
CA PHE A 15 -16.58 2.52 4.07
C PHE A 15 -16.32 1.73 2.79
N GLY A 16 -15.89 2.44 1.75
CA GLY A 16 -15.58 1.88 0.45
C GLY A 16 -15.59 2.96 -0.62
N TRP A 17 -14.47 3.10 -1.34
CA TRP A 17 -14.33 3.99 -2.49
C TRP A 17 -15.07 3.43 -3.73
N ARG A 18 -16.38 3.16 -3.58
CA ARG A 18 -17.29 2.95 -4.71
C ARG A 18 -17.75 4.30 -5.22
N TYR A 19 -17.08 4.81 -6.25
CA TYR A 19 -17.77 5.66 -7.22
C TYR A 19 -18.84 4.78 -7.91
N PRO A 20 -20.13 5.14 -7.88
CA PRO A 20 -21.16 4.35 -8.53
C PRO A 20 -20.96 4.39 -10.07
N PRO A 21 -21.09 3.25 -10.77
CA PRO A 21 -20.96 3.21 -12.21
C PRO A 21 -22.26 3.70 -12.87
N GLY A 22 -22.15 4.77 -13.67
CA GLY A 22 -23.26 5.32 -14.43
C GLY A 22 -24.15 6.31 -13.67
N GLU A 23 -24.74 7.23 -14.41
CA GLU A 23 -25.82 8.15 -14.00
C GLU A 23 -25.52 9.14 -12.86
N LEU A 24 -24.66 10.12 -13.14
CA LEU A 24 -24.85 11.46 -12.60
C LEU A 24 -24.98 12.49 -13.73
N LYS A 25 -26.21 12.61 -14.26
CA LYS A 25 -26.68 13.86 -14.88
C LYS A 25 -26.77 14.94 -13.79
N THR A 26 -25.63 15.48 -13.37
CA THR A 26 -25.55 16.56 -12.38
C THR A 26 -25.15 17.87 -13.04
N GLY A 27 -25.79 18.96 -12.60
CA GLY A 27 -25.81 20.25 -13.29
C GLY A 27 -24.49 21.04 -13.33
N PRO A 28 -24.53 22.27 -13.87
CA PRO A 28 -23.37 22.96 -14.46
C PRO A 28 -22.38 23.59 -13.46
N ARG A 29 -22.22 23.05 -12.25
CA ARG A 29 -21.46 23.70 -11.15
C ARG A 29 -20.27 22.95 -10.57
N LEU A 30 -19.88 21.79 -11.12
CA LEU A 30 -18.71 21.01 -10.64
C LEU A 30 -17.68 20.68 -11.74
N GLN A 31 -17.70 21.36 -12.89
CA GLN A 31 -16.75 21.14 -13.98
C GLN A 31 -15.75 22.29 -14.16
N LYS A 32 -14.83 22.43 -13.19
CA LYS A 32 -13.55 23.15 -13.37
C LYS A 32 -12.37 22.34 -12.81
N GLU A 33 -12.36 21.04 -13.09
CA GLU A 33 -11.11 20.29 -13.11
C GLU A 33 -10.42 20.53 -14.47
N VAL A 34 -9.13 20.84 -14.44
CA VAL A 34 -8.32 20.93 -15.66
C VAL A 34 -8.23 19.53 -16.25
N ARG A 35 -9.00 19.27 -17.32
CA ARG A 35 -9.10 17.95 -17.95
C ARG A 35 -7.84 17.63 -18.75
N TYR A 36 -6.79 17.22 -18.07
CA TYR A 36 -5.63 16.62 -18.73
C TYR A 36 -6.05 15.33 -19.43
N GLN A 37 -5.90 15.29 -20.75
CA GLN A 37 -6.16 14.10 -21.57
C GLN A 37 -5.04 13.06 -21.41
N LEU A 38 -4.85 12.58 -20.17
CA LEU A 38 -4.02 11.43 -19.88
C LEU A 38 -4.68 10.15 -20.41
N ASN A 39 -3.87 9.33 -21.07
CA ASN A 39 -4.30 8.04 -21.59
C ASN A 39 -4.75 7.10 -20.45
N ALA A 40 -5.65 6.15 -20.75
CA ALA A 40 -6.26 5.25 -19.78
C ALA A 40 -5.20 4.41 -19.01
N GLU A 41 -4.21 3.89 -19.74
CA GLU A 41 -3.05 3.19 -19.18
C GLU A 41 -2.22 4.06 -18.24
N THR A 42 -2.01 5.34 -18.58
CA THR A 42 -1.24 6.27 -17.74
C THR A 42 -1.98 6.59 -16.45
N LYS A 43 -3.30 6.80 -16.51
CA LYS A 43 -4.16 6.98 -15.32
C LYS A 43 -4.14 5.73 -14.41
N THR A 44 -4.18 4.55 -15.03
CA THR A 44 -4.09 3.25 -14.34
C THR A 44 -2.75 3.11 -13.64
N ALA A 45 -1.65 3.36 -14.35
CA ALA A 45 -0.29 3.30 -13.79
C ALA A 45 -0.08 4.30 -12.64
N ILE A 46 -0.58 5.53 -12.76
CA ILE A 46 -0.54 6.55 -11.69
C ILE A 46 -1.32 6.08 -10.46
N ASN A 47 -2.60 5.70 -10.61
CA ASN A 47 -3.43 5.26 -9.48
C ASN A 47 -2.86 4.00 -8.79
N TYR A 48 -2.28 3.10 -9.58
CA TYR A 48 -1.66 1.89 -9.05
C TYR A 48 -0.33 2.17 -8.34
N TRP A 49 0.58 2.94 -8.95
CA TRP A 49 1.90 3.22 -8.39
C TRP A 49 1.80 3.95 -7.05
N PHE A 50 1.15 5.12 -7.03
CA PHE A 50 1.05 5.97 -5.83
C PHE A 50 0.21 5.36 -4.69
N ARG A 51 -0.53 4.28 -4.96
CA ARG A 51 -1.20 3.48 -3.92
C ARG A 51 -0.23 2.58 -3.16
N HIS A 52 0.70 1.92 -3.86
CA HIS A 52 1.55 0.87 -3.27
C HIS A 52 2.94 1.36 -2.83
N ILE A 53 3.41 2.53 -3.29
CA ILE A 53 4.68 3.15 -2.81
C ILE A 53 4.76 3.21 -1.27
N TRP A 54 3.64 3.49 -0.61
CA TRP A 54 3.61 3.60 0.85
C TRP A 54 3.68 2.25 1.57
N GLU A 55 3.44 1.13 0.88
CA GLU A 55 3.41 -0.21 1.50
C GLU A 55 4.80 -0.78 1.83
N PHE A 56 5.85 -0.13 1.34
CA PHE A 56 7.23 -0.44 1.76
C PHE A 56 7.49 -0.03 3.22
N SER A 57 7.06 1.15 3.65
CA SER A 57 7.45 1.72 4.96
C SER A 57 6.30 2.03 5.91
N ASN A 58 5.04 1.80 5.54
CA ASN A 58 3.90 2.13 6.39
C ASN A 58 3.69 1.08 7.51
N PRO A 59 3.84 1.44 8.81
CA PRO A 59 3.70 0.51 9.94
C PRO A 59 2.30 -0.11 10.08
N ILE A 60 1.29 0.47 9.43
CA ILE A 60 -0.11 -0.01 9.46
C ILE A 60 -0.30 -1.24 8.56
N VAL A 61 0.61 -1.49 7.61
CA VAL A 61 0.50 -2.58 6.63
C VAL A 61 0.75 -3.93 7.33
N PRO A 62 -0.22 -4.86 7.34
CA PRO A 62 -0.07 -6.12 8.08
C PRO A 62 1.08 -6.99 7.59
N ALA A 63 1.46 -6.88 6.32
CA ALA A 63 2.62 -7.60 5.76
C ALA A 63 3.94 -7.18 6.42
N LEU A 64 4.09 -5.89 6.75
CA LEU A 64 5.30 -5.38 7.39
C LEU A 64 5.38 -5.76 8.88
N LEU A 65 4.24 -5.75 9.57
CA LEU A 65 4.12 -6.28 10.93
C LEU A 65 4.44 -7.78 10.98
N LEU A 66 3.85 -8.58 10.07
CA LEU A 66 4.15 -10.00 9.93
C LEU A 66 5.65 -10.25 9.68
N ALA A 67 6.28 -9.46 8.80
CA ALA A 67 7.70 -9.57 8.50
C ALA A 67 8.57 -9.35 9.75
N SER A 68 8.29 -8.30 10.52
CA SER A 68 8.99 -7.97 11.78
C SER A 68 8.84 -9.08 12.82
N GLU A 69 7.62 -9.57 13.07
CA GLU A 69 7.34 -10.62 14.07
C GLU A 69 7.97 -11.97 13.71
N ILE A 70 7.92 -12.38 12.42
CA ILE A 70 8.48 -13.67 11.96
C ILE A 70 10.03 -13.67 12.02
N THR A 71 10.66 -12.54 11.72
CA THR A 71 12.13 -12.39 11.68
C THR A 71 12.74 -11.93 13.00
N ALA A 72 11.90 -11.59 13.99
CA ALA A 72 12.28 -10.98 15.26
C ALA A 72 13.11 -9.67 15.13
N ILE A 73 13.08 -9.02 13.96
CA ILE A 73 13.72 -7.73 13.73
C ILE A 73 12.77 -6.62 14.19
N CYS A 74 13.28 -5.67 14.97
CA CYS A 74 12.49 -4.53 15.45
C CYS A 74 11.92 -3.70 14.29
N LEU A 75 10.61 -3.47 14.33
CA LEU A 75 9.84 -2.84 13.25
C LEU A 75 10.38 -1.45 12.83
N ASN A 76 10.86 -0.64 13.78
CA ASN A 76 11.49 0.65 13.50
C ASN A 76 12.70 0.51 12.58
N VAL A 77 13.63 -0.39 12.89
CA VAL A 77 14.85 -0.62 12.10
C VAL A 77 14.52 -1.15 10.71
N LEU A 78 13.50 -2.02 10.61
CA LEU A 78 12.99 -2.53 9.33
C LEU A 78 12.34 -1.42 8.49
N ILE A 79 11.55 -0.53 9.10
CA ILE A 79 10.96 0.65 8.42
C ILE A 79 12.05 1.62 7.96
N GLU A 80 13.08 1.87 8.76
CA GLU A 80 14.20 2.75 8.41
C GLU A 80 14.92 2.26 7.14
N HIS A 81 15.20 0.97 7.04
CA HIS A 81 15.78 0.37 5.83
C HIS A 81 14.82 0.42 4.64
N LEU A 82 13.51 0.18 4.87
CA LEU A 82 12.52 0.17 3.80
C LEU A 82 12.11 1.57 3.31
N ALA A 83 12.26 2.61 4.15
CA ALA A 83 11.92 3.99 3.82
C ALA A 83 12.73 4.54 2.63
N VAL A 84 13.98 4.10 2.46
CA VAL A 84 14.81 4.45 1.29
C VAL A 84 14.11 4.08 -0.01
N TYR A 85 13.48 2.90 -0.09
CA TYR A 85 12.73 2.46 -1.27
C TYR A 85 11.42 3.22 -1.45
N THR A 86 10.72 3.61 -0.38
CA THR A 86 9.57 4.53 -0.47
C THR A 86 9.97 5.87 -1.09
N CYS A 87 11.09 6.45 -0.65
CA CYS A 87 11.62 7.70 -1.20
C CYS A 87 11.99 7.55 -2.68
N VAL A 88 12.74 6.51 -3.04
CA VAL A 88 13.13 6.25 -4.44
C VAL A 88 11.91 5.97 -5.32
N ALA A 89 10.96 5.15 -4.87
CA ALA A 89 9.74 4.86 -5.62
C ALA A 89 8.86 6.10 -5.82
N THR A 90 8.85 7.03 -4.85
CA THR A 90 8.20 8.34 -4.98
C THR A 90 8.87 9.20 -6.05
N ILE A 91 10.20 9.29 -6.03
CA ILE A 91 10.99 10.05 -7.02
C ILE A 91 10.82 9.45 -8.43
N LEU A 92 10.90 8.12 -8.56
CA LEU A 92 10.66 7.42 -9.82
C LEU A 92 9.24 7.64 -10.34
N GLY A 93 8.23 7.57 -9.47
CA GLY A 93 6.84 7.87 -9.83
C GLY A 93 6.66 9.30 -10.34
N TRP A 94 7.30 10.27 -9.69
CA TRP A 94 7.29 11.67 -10.13
C TRP A 94 7.97 11.85 -11.49
N LEU A 95 9.18 11.33 -11.66
CA LEU A 95 9.96 11.46 -12.90
C LEU A 95 9.33 10.71 -14.08
N VAL A 96 8.88 9.47 -13.89
CA VAL A 96 8.41 8.61 -14.99
C VAL A 96 6.92 8.85 -15.31
N LEU A 97 6.05 8.98 -14.30
CA LEU A 97 4.61 9.07 -14.52
C LEU A 97 4.07 10.50 -14.58
N LEU A 98 4.63 11.43 -13.79
CA LEU A 98 4.14 12.82 -13.74
C LEU A 98 4.91 13.77 -14.68
N THR A 99 6.16 13.46 -15.03
CA THR A 99 6.96 14.23 -16.01
C THR A 99 6.81 13.69 -17.45
N GLY A 100 5.87 12.76 -17.68
CA GLY A 100 5.66 12.12 -18.97
C GLY A 100 5.22 13.09 -20.08
N ARG A 101 5.87 13.00 -21.25
CA ARG A 101 5.69 13.85 -22.46
C ARG A 101 4.25 13.86 -23.06
N ASN A 102 3.32 13.10 -22.50
CA ASN A 102 1.93 12.97 -22.94
C ASN A 102 0.95 13.92 -22.25
N TYR A 103 1.45 14.91 -21.49
CA TYR A 103 0.62 15.95 -20.86
C TYR A 103 0.18 17.00 -21.89
N ASN A 104 -0.68 16.57 -22.81
CA ASN A 104 -1.19 17.43 -23.87
C ASN A 104 -2.16 18.45 -23.26
N ARG A 105 -1.66 19.67 -23.01
CA ARG A 105 -2.43 20.78 -22.45
C ARG A 105 -3.38 21.30 -23.51
N GLU A 106 -4.68 21.12 -23.29
CA GLU A 106 -5.68 21.76 -24.14
C GLU A 106 -5.61 23.28 -23.94
N ASN A 107 -5.31 24.01 -25.01
CA ASN A 107 -5.35 25.48 -25.04
C ASN A 107 -6.79 25.96 -25.28
N THR A 108 -7.73 25.51 -24.46
CA THR A 108 -9.12 26.00 -24.46
C THR A 108 -9.20 27.35 -23.73
N LEU A 109 -8.57 28.36 -24.32
CA LEU A 109 -8.85 29.76 -24.02
C LEU A 109 -10.20 30.16 -24.64
N THR A 110 -11.29 29.55 -24.19
CA THR A 110 -12.63 30.07 -24.41
C THR A 110 -12.82 31.30 -23.53
N GLN A 111 -12.50 32.44 -24.14
CA GLN A 111 -12.76 33.79 -23.68
C GLN A 111 -14.22 33.93 -23.21
N GLY A 112 -14.45 34.18 -21.92
CA GLY A 112 -15.81 34.35 -21.39
C GLY A 112 -15.88 34.44 -19.86
N GLN A 113 -16.32 35.61 -19.39
CA GLN A 113 -16.69 35.94 -18.00
C GLN A 113 -15.54 36.08 -17.00
N SER A 114 -15.16 37.34 -16.77
CA SER A 114 -14.61 37.80 -15.51
C SER A 114 -15.68 37.67 -14.42
N ASP A 115 -15.47 36.76 -13.47
CA ASP A 115 -16.16 36.80 -12.18
C ASP A 115 -15.12 36.63 -11.07
N GLN A 116 -15.29 37.43 -10.02
CA GLN A 116 -14.28 37.61 -8.98
C GLN A 116 -14.01 36.30 -8.23
N VAL A 117 -12.72 36.02 -8.02
CA VAL A 117 -12.30 34.76 -7.40
C VAL A 117 -12.42 34.88 -5.87
N GLU A 118 -13.46 34.25 -5.29
CA GLU A 118 -13.51 33.99 -3.84
C GLU A 118 -12.52 32.86 -3.44
N THR A 119 -11.22 33.12 -3.57
CA THR A 119 -10.17 32.07 -3.54
C THR A 119 -9.89 31.46 -2.16
N THR A 120 -10.36 32.07 -1.06
CA THR A 120 -9.77 31.83 0.27
C THR A 120 -10.49 30.81 1.15
N LYS A 121 -11.78 30.47 0.92
CA LYS A 121 -12.51 29.51 1.77
C LYS A 121 -12.37 28.03 1.34
N ASN A 122 -12.21 27.75 0.04
CA ASN A 122 -12.15 26.36 -0.45
C ASN A 122 -10.79 25.68 -0.22
N SER A 123 -9.66 26.40 -0.34
CA SER A 123 -8.34 25.81 -0.08
C SER A 123 -8.19 25.29 1.34
N TYR A 124 -8.71 25.99 2.35
CA TYR A 124 -8.62 25.50 3.73
C TYR A 124 -9.41 24.21 3.95
N GLN A 125 -10.59 24.06 3.33
CA GLN A 125 -11.37 22.81 3.43
C GLN A 125 -10.69 21.65 2.68
N ALA A 126 -10.13 21.91 1.50
CA ALA A 126 -9.36 20.91 0.74
C ALA A 126 -8.11 20.46 1.50
N VAL A 127 -7.29 21.40 2.00
CA VAL A 127 -6.10 21.11 2.83
C VAL A 127 -6.49 20.35 4.10
N LYS A 128 -7.59 20.74 4.77
CA LYS A 128 -8.07 20.05 5.97
C LYS A 128 -8.56 18.62 5.67
N ALA A 129 -9.21 18.38 4.53
CA ALA A 129 -9.62 17.05 4.10
C ALA A 129 -8.41 16.15 3.77
N ILE A 130 -7.42 16.69 3.05
CA ILE A 130 -6.15 16.01 2.76
C ILE A 130 -5.40 15.70 4.07
N LEU A 131 -5.35 16.65 5.00
CA LEU A 131 -4.71 16.48 6.30
C LEU A 131 -5.41 15.43 7.16
N TYR A 132 -6.73 15.31 7.14
CA TYR A 132 -7.43 14.22 7.84
C TYR A 132 -7.25 12.85 7.18
N ALA A 133 -7.05 12.79 5.86
CA ALA A 133 -6.82 11.54 5.14
C ALA A 133 -5.37 11.02 5.27
N ILE A 134 -4.38 11.91 5.14
CA ILE A 134 -2.95 11.58 5.13
C ILE A 134 -2.32 11.69 6.54
N GLY A 135 -2.81 12.64 7.35
CA GLY A 135 -2.32 12.91 8.71
C GLY A 135 -2.19 11.69 9.63
N PRO A 136 -3.18 10.76 9.74
CA PRO A 136 -3.01 9.58 10.59
C PRO A 136 -1.89 8.64 10.12
N ILE A 137 -1.63 8.55 8.82
CA ILE A 137 -0.55 7.71 8.26
C ILE A 137 0.81 8.34 8.58
N VAL A 138 0.96 9.64 8.30
CA VAL A 138 2.19 10.39 8.56
C VAL A 138 2.50 10.49 10.06
N LEU A 139 1.47 10.70 10.89
CA LEU A 139 1.62 10.74 12.35
C LEU A 139 2.06 9.39 12.91
N ASN A 140 1.49 8.27 12.42
CA ASN A 140 1.90 6.94 12.85
C ASN A 140 3.36 6.65 12.44
N LEU A 141 3.74 7.00 11.21
CA LEU A 141 5.11 6.88 10.73
C LEU A 141 6.09 7.65 11.62
N ILE A 142 5.81 8.93 11.93
CA ILE A 142 6.65 9.77 12.81
C ILE A 142 6.75 9.19 14.23
N LEU A 143 5.67 8.61 14.78
CA LEU A 143 5.71 8.01 16.11
C LEU A 143 6.54 6.71 16.17
N VAL A 144 6.47 5.88 15.12
CA VAL A 144 7.22 4.61 15.08
C VAL A 144 8.70 4.83 14.76
N THR A 145 9.04 5.72 13.82
CA THR A 145 10.45 5.96 13.45
C THR A 145 11.12 7.01 14.32
N GLY A 146 10.46 8.14 14.60
CA GLY A 146 11.06 9.27 15.32
C GLY A 146 11.03 9.15 16.84
N PHE A 147 10.03 8.49 17.41
CA PHE A 147 9.92 8.26 18.86
C PHE A 147 10.18 6.79 19.27
N HIS A 148 10.52 5.92 18.32
CA HIS A 148 10.74 4.48 18.51
C HIS A 148 9.61 3.77 19.29
N LEU A 149 8.38 4.27 19.20
CA LEU A 149 7.22 3.64 19.84
C LEU A 149 6.86 2.35 19.10
N SER A 150 6.43 1.32 19.85
CA SER A 150 5.88 0.12 19.22
C SER A 150 4.66 0.49 18.37
N ALA A 151 4.48 -0.17 17.22
CA ALA A 151 3.36 0.13 16.33
C ALA A 151 1.99 0.00 17.03
N ALA A 152 1.85 -0.91 17.99
CA ALA A 152 0.65 -1.02 18.82
C ALA A 152 0.36 0.26 19.61
N VAL A 153 1.37 0.86 20.26
CA VAL A 153 1.23 2.11 21.03
C VAL A 153 1.01 3.31 20.10
N SER A 154 1.77 3.39 19.00
CA SER A 154 1.57 4.43 17.97
C SER A 154 0.15 4.40 17.40
N MET A 155 -0.33 3.22 17.00
CA MET A 155 -1.67 3.03 16.45
C MET A 155 -2.75 3.36 17.48
N ALA A 156 -2.59 2.94 18.74
CA ALA A 156 -3.53 3.26 19.82
C ALA A 156 -3.60 4.78 20.08
N LEU A 157 -2.48 5.49 20.04
CA LEU A 157 -2.42 6.94 20.21
C LEU A 157 -3.08 7.66 19.02
N VAL A 158 -2.76 7.30 17.78
CA VAL A 158 -3.38 7.89 16.57
C VAL A 158 -4.90 7.65 16.55
N VAL A 159 -5.36 6.43 16.88
CA VAL A 159 -6.78 6.13 17.00
C VAL A 159 -7.42 6.91 18.15
N GLY A 160 -6.76 7.04 19.30
CA GLY A 160 -7.23 7.86 20.43
C GLY A 160 -7.41 9.33 20.07
N VAL A 161 -6.44 9.93 19.38
CA VAL A 161 -6.55 11.29 18.84
C VAL A 161 -7.72 11.41 17.87
N MET A 162 -7.91 10.45 16.95
CA MET A 162 -9.04 10.45 16.03
C MET A 162 -10.39 10.29 16.75
N VAL A 163 -10.48 9.46 17.79
CA VAL A 163 -11.68 9.31 18.63
C VAL A 163 -12.05 10.64 19.30
N ILE A 164 -11.07 11.39 19.80
CA ILE A 164 -11.26 12.71 20.41
C ILE A 164 -11.70 13.75 19.35
N VAL A 165 -11.02 13.79 18.20
CA VAL A 165 -11.31 14.73 17.10
C VAL A 165 -12.71 14.52 16.51
N PHE A 166 -13.11 13.26 16.29
CA PHE A 166 -14.43 12.90 15.75
C PHE A 166 -15.51 12.75 16.84
N ARG A 167 -15.17 12.90 18.13
CA ARG A 167 -16.07 12.76 19.29
C ARG A 167 -16.91 11.48 19.25
N LEU A 168 -16.27 10.35 18.96
CA LEU A 168 -16.95 9.05 18.85
C LEU A 168 -17.46 8.58 20.22
N ARG A 169 -18.69 8.06 20.27
CA ARG A 169 -19.29 7.51 21.51
C ARG A 169 -18.72 6.12 21.81
N ALA A 170 -18.59 5.77 23.09
CA ALA A 170 -18.05 4.48 23.53
C ALA A 170 -18.69 3.24 22.85
N GLY A 171 -20.02 3.26 22.61
CA GLY A 171 -20.71 2.20 21.88
C GLY A 171 -20.23 2.03 20.42
N GLN A 172 -19.93 3.14 19.73
CA GLN A 172 -19.37 3.12 18.37
C GLN A 172 -17.95 2.58 18.36
N ILE A 173 -17.14 2.93 19.37
CA ILE A 173 -15.77 2.41 19.52
C ILE A 173 -15.80 0.89 19.71
N CYS A 174 -16.68 0.38 20.59
CA CYS A 174 -16.81 -1.06 20.82
C CYS A 174 -17.32 -1.81 19.58
N GLU A 175 -18.24 -1.21 18.81
CA GLU A 175 -18.71 -1.79 17.54
C GLU A 175 -17.61 -1.82 16.47
N MET A 176 -16.80 -0.75 16.36
CA MET A 176 -15.65 -0.68 15.46
C MET A 176 -14.60 -1.73 15.82
N LEU A 177 -14.19 -1.83 17.09
CA LEU A 177 -13.24 -2.84 17.55
C LEU A 177 -13.73 -4.27 17.27
N LYS A 178 -15.01 -4.56 17.53
CA LYS A 178 -15.60 -5.87 17.24
C LYS A 178 -15.65 -6.19 15.74
N LYS A 179 -15.84 -5.18 14.87
CA LYS A 179 -15.80 -5.34 13.41
C LYS A 179 -14.38 -5.48 12.85
N SER A 180 -13.39 -4.83 13.46
CA SER A 180 -11.98 -4.91 13.07
C SER A 180 -11.26 -6.17 13.58
N PHE A 181 -11.85 -6.90 14.55
CA PHE A 181 -11.25 -8.13 15.06
C PHE A 181 -11.41 -9.30 14.09
N HIS A 182 -10.37 -9.57 13.29
CA HIS A 182 -10.35 -10.66 12.32
C HIS A 182 -9.69 -11.92 12.89
N ALA A 183 -10.47 -12.79 13.55
CA ALA A 183 -9.98 -14.06 14.12
C ALA A 183 -9.20 -14.95 13.12
N LYS A 184 -9.53 -14.87 11.82
CA LYS A 184 -8.80 -15.59 10.75
C LYS A 184 -7.33 -15.14 10.62
N LEU A 185 -7.02 -13.86 10.89
CA LEU A 185 -5.63 -13.36 10.86
C LEU A 185 -4.83 -13.91 12.04
N LEU A 186 -5.45 -13.99 13.24
CA LEU A 186 -4.81 -14.52 14.44
C LEU A 186 -4.56 -16.04 14.30
N LEU A 187 -5.51 -16.79 13.76
CA LEU A 187 -5.29 -18.21 13.43
C LEU A 187 -4.19 -18.39 12.36
N GLY A 188 -4.14 -17.51 11.36
CA GLY A 188 -3.07 -17.48 10.36
C GLY A 188 -1.69 -17.25 10.97
N LEU A 189 -1.55 -16.27 11.87
CA LEU A 189 -0.33 -16.02 12.65
C LEU A 189 0.15 -17.26 13.40
N LEU A 190 -0.74 -17.92 14.15
CA LEU A 190 -0.41 -19.15 14.87
C LEU A 190 0.04 -20.28 13.93
N ALA A 191 -0.60 -20.43 12.77
CA ALA A 191 -0.22 -21.42 11.77
C ALA A 191 1.16 -21.11 11.14
N ILE A 192 1.48 -19.84 10.90
CA ILE A 192 2.78 -19.40 10.37
C ILE A 192 3.90 -19.68 11.38
N PHE A 193 3.70 -19.34 12.66
CA PHE A 193 4.70 -19.65 13.71
C PHE A 193 4.85 -21.15 13.93
N PHE A 194 3.77 -21.92 13.88
CA PHE A 194 3.85 -23.39 13.93
C PHE A 194 4.65 -23.95 12.75
N PHE A 195 4.39 -23.46 11.52
CA PHE A 195 5.15 -23.84 10.33
C PHE A 195 6.64 -23.48 10.44
N GLN A 196 6.97 -22.28 10.94
CA GLN A 196 8.35 -21.86 11.20
C GLN A 196 9.07 -22.79 12.20
N GLN A 197 8.38 -23.21 13.27
CA GLN A 197 8.93 -24.16 14.24
C GLN A 197 9.14 -25.55 13.61
N VAL A 198 8.21 -26.01 12.77
CA VAL A 198 8.38 -27.28 12.03
C VAL A 198 9.59 -27.20 11.10
N LEU A 199 9.75 -26.14 10.29
CA LEU A 199 10.93 -25.96 9.43
C LEU A 199 12.25 -25.90 10.21
N SER A 200 12.23 -25.29 11.39
CA SER A 200 13.41 -25.19 12.27
C SER A 200 13.76 -26.54 12.90
N ALA A 201 12.74 -27.32 13.30
CA ALA A 201 12.91 -28.62 13.95
C ALA A 201 13.30 -29.74 12.97
N THR A 202 12.84 -29.70 11.71
CA THR A 202 13.23 -30.72 10.72
C THR A 202 14.63 -30.50 10.14
N GLY A 203 15.20 -29.30 10.27
CA GLY A 203 16.53 -28.95 9.74
C GLY A 203 16.65 -28.94 8.20
N SER A 204 15.62 -29.36 7.47
CA SER A 204 15.66 -29.62 6.03
C SER A 204 15.99 -28.37 5.20
N VAL A 205 15.61 -27.19 5.69
CA VAL A 205 15.97 -25.90 5.06
C VAL A 205 17.48 -25.65 5.16
N ASN A 206 18.12 -26.01 6.27
CA ASN A 206 19.56 -25.80 6.47
C ASN A 206 20.38 -26.70 5.53
N GLU A 207 19.99 -27.96 5.33
CA GLU A 207 20.63 -28.84 4.36
C GLU A 207 20.55 -28.28 2.93
N ILE A 208 19.38 -27.77 2.53
CA ILE A 208 19.18 -27.12 1.23
C ILE A 208 20.09 -25.89 1.09
N VAL A 209 20.17 -25.05 2.13
CA VAL A 209 21.04 -23.86 2.16
C VAL A 209 22.51 -24.25 2.05
N ASP A 210 22.96 -25.27 2.76
CA ASP A 210 24.37 -25.70 2.73
C ASP A 210 24.74 -26.32 1.38
N LEU A 211 23.83 -27.05 0.73
CA LEU A 211 24.03 -27.51 -0.66
C LEU A 211 24.14 -26.33 -1.64
N LEU A 212 23.31 -25.30 -1.49
CA LEU A 212 23.34 -24.08 -2.31
C LEU A 212 24.58 -23.19 -2.04
N ARG A 213 25.06 -23.15 -0.80
CA ARG A 213 26.34 -22.50 -0.46
C ARG A 213 27.52 -23.23 -1.09
N ARG A 214 27.52 -24.56 -1.09
CA ARG A 214 28.55 -25.39 -1.75
C ARG A 214 28.58 -25.22 -3.28
N SER A 215 27.44 -24.88 -3.91
CA SER A 215 27.38 -24.54 -5.33
C SER A 215 27.66 -23.06 -5.63
N GLY A 216 28.06 -22.26 -4.63
CA GLY A 216 28.44 -20.85 -4.79
C GLY A 216 27.27 -19.86 -4.89
N VAL A 217 26.03 -20.30 -4.62
CA VAL A 217 24.85 -19.43 -4.70
C VAL A 217 24.69 -18.63 -3.41
N SER A 218 24.64 -17.30 -3.53
CA SER A 218 24.35 -16.41 -2.39
C SER A 218 22.93 -16.62 -1.86
N PRO A 219 22.71 -16.69 -0.52
CA PRO A 219 21.38 -16.78 0.08
C PRO A 219 20.40 -15.68 -0.38
N ALA A 220 20.91 -14.48 -0.70
CA ALA A 220 20.12 -13.37 -1.23
C ALA A 220 19.44 -13.71 -2.58
N VAL A 221 20.12 -14.47 -3.45
CA VAL A 221 19.59 -14.87 -4.76
C VAL A 221 18.46 -15.89 -4.60
N LEU A 222 18.66 -16.88 -3.72
CA LEU A 222 17.64 -17.88 -3.38
C LEU A 222 16.36 -17.21 -2.86
N ILE A 223 16.51 -16.30 -1.90
CA ILE A 223 15.40 -15.56 -1.28
C ILE A 223 14.72 -14.65 -2.29
N THR A 224 15.48 -13.98 -3.16
CA THR A 224 14.93 -13.20 -4.27
C THR A 224 14.02 -14.04 -5.16
N ILE A 225 14.48 -15.22 -5.61
CA ILE A 225 13.69 -16.09 -6.49
C ILE A 225 12.41 -16.56 -5.80
N ILE A 226 12.50 -17.00 -4.54
CA ILE A 226 11.35 -17.50 -3.78
C ILE A 226 10.32 -16.38 -3.52
N THR A 227 10.75 -15.24 -2.98
CA THR A 227 9.86 -14.12 -2.63
C THR A 227 9.22 -13.49 -3.87
N LEU A 228 9.98 -13.30 -4.95
CA LEU A 228 9.47 -12.83 -6.24
C LEU A 228 8.41 -13.79 -6.81
N THR A 229 8.70 -15.10 -6.84
CA THR A 229 7.79 -16.10 -7.42
C THR A 229 6.49 -16.19 -6.63
N VAL A 230 6.56 -16.27 -5.29
CA VAL A 230 5.36 -16.30 -4.45
C VAL A 230 4.61 -14.96 -4.50
N GLY A 231 5.31 -13.83 -4.61
CA GLY A 231 4.70 -12.52 -4.82
C GLY A 231 3.88 -12.46 -6.11
N ILE A 232 4.45 -12.90 -7.23
CA ILE A 232 3.76 -12.95 -8.54
C ILE A 232 2.56 -13.90 -8.50
N LEU A 233 2.71 -15.10 -7.91
CA LEU A 233 1.64 -16.10 -7.87
C LEU A 233 0.48 -15.71 -6.94
N THR A 234 0.76 -15.08 -5.81
CA THR A 234 -0.28 -14.69 -4.82
C THR A 234 -0.92 -13.35 -5.11
N GLY A 235 -0.17 -12.40 -5.70
CA GLY A 235 -0.62 -11.02 -5.88
C GLY A 235 -0.95 -10.27 -4.58
N GLN A 236 -0.62 -10.82 -3.40
CA GLN A 236 -1.05 -10.28 -2.11
C GLN A 236 0.11 -10.20 -1.10
N MET A 237 0.32 -9.00 -0.57
CA MET A 237 1.45 -8.65 0.31
C MET A 237 1.55 -9.55 1.55
N THR A 238 0.44 -9.75 2.26
CA THR A 238 0.42 -10.59 3.46
C THR A 238 0.68 -12.07 3.16
N SER A 239 0.34 -12.52 1.95
CA SER A 239 0.42 -13.93 1.56
C SER A 239 1.84 -14.35 1.22
N PHE A 240 2.61 -13.51 0.50
CA PHE A 240 4.01 -13.82 0.26
C PHE A 240 4.81 -13.79 1.57
N VAL A 241 4.56 -12.83 2.47
CA VAL A 241 5.25 -12.76 3.77
C VAL A 241 4.95 -14.02 4.59
N ALA A 242 3.69 -14.40 4.74
CA ALA A 242 3.27 -15.59 5.49
C ALA A 242 3.94 -16.89 5.02
N ILE A 243 4.15 -17.05 3.71
CA ILE A 243 4.73 -18.27 3.12
C ILE A 243 6.27 -18.24 3.18
N THR A 244 6.88 -17.09 2.86
CA THR A 244 8.32 -17.02 2.56
C THR A 244 9.18 -16.56 3.74
N PHE A 245 8.65 -15.73 4.64
CA PHE A 245 9.45 -15.18 5.76
C PHE A 245 9.86 -16.22 6.81
N PRO A 246 9.06 -17.27 7.10
CA PRO A 246 9.53 -18.40 7.91
C PRO A 246 10.80 -19.04 7.32
N ILE A 247 10.86 -19.15 5.99
CA ILE A 247 12.01 -19.71 5.28
C ILE A 247 13.20 -18.72 5.32
N VAL A 248 12.96 -17.44 5.03
CA VAL A 248 13.98 -16.37 5.12
C VAL A 248 14.64 -16.35 6.50
N ASN A 249 13.85 -16.43 7.58
CA ASN A 249 14.37 -16.39 8.93
C ASN A 249 15.21 -17.63 9.31
N VAL A 250 14.91 -18.81 8.73
CA VAL A 250 15.74 -20.01 8.91
C VAL A 250 17.04 -19.90 8.09
N ILE A 251 16.99 -19.36 6.86
CA ILE A 251 18.16 -19.20 5.99
C ILE A 251 19.17 -18.17 6.55
N ALA A 252 18.67 -17.05 7.08
CA ALA A 252 19.47 -15.90 7.49
C ALA A 252 18.88 -15.20 8.74
N PRO A 253 18.89 -15.87 9.92
CA PRO A 253 18.26 -15.36 11.13
C PRO A 253 18.83 -13.99 11.53
N GLY A 254 17.95 -13.02 11.74
CA GLY A 254 18.32 -11.65 12.13
C GLY A 254 19.08 -10.83 11.08
N ASN A 255 19.32 -11.33 9.86
CA ASN A 255 20.04 -10.59 8.83
C ASN A 255 19.12 -9.59 8.12
N ILE A 256 19.22 -8.32 8.51
CA ILE A 256 18.35 -7.25 7.98
C ILE A 256 18.49 -7.02 6.48
N ASN A 257 19.70 -7.14 5.90
CA ASN A 257 19.92 -7.00 4.46
C ASN A 257 19.12 -8.05 3.69
N VAL A 258 19.24 -9.32 4.10
CA VAL A 258 18.55 -10.45 3.47
C VAL A 258 17.03 -10.37 3.64
N VAL A 259 16.55 -9.94 4.81
CA VAL A 259 15.12 -9.69 5.06
C VAL A 259 14.60 -8.53 4.21
N THR A 260 15.38 -7.46 4.06
CA THR A 260 15.05 -6.30 3.21
C THR A 260 14.96 -6.70 1.74
N ILE A 261 15.95 -7.42 1.22
CA ILE A 261 15.93 -7.99 -0.13
C ILE A 261 14.66 -8.85 -0.32
N GLY A 262 14.40 -9.77 0.61
CA GLY A 262 13.22 -10.64 0.54
C GLY A 262 11.88 -9.88 0.59
N TYR A 263 11.79 -8.81 1.39
CA TYR A 263 10.58 -7.99 1.44
C TYR A 263 10.38 -7.25 0.12
N VAL A 264 11.37 -6.47 -0.35
CA VAL A 264 11.24 -5.65 -1.56
C VAL A 264 11.01 -6.53 -2.78
N MET A 265 11.70 -7.67 -2.92
CA MET A 265 11.48 -8.61 -4.04
C MET A 265 10.09 -9.26 -4.00
N GLY A 266 9.53 -9.50 -2.82
CA GLY A 266 8.13 -9.90 -2.66
C GLY A 266 7.14 -8.81 -3.09
N VAL A 267 7.35 -7.54 -2.68
CA VAL A 267 6.53 -6.40 -3.14
C VAL A 267 6.62 -6.23 -4.66
N VAL A 268 7.82 -6.32 -5.22
CA VAL A 268 8.05 -6.29 -6.67
C VAL A 268 7.24 -7.40 -7.36
N GLY A 269 7.24 -8.61 -6.81
CA GLY A 269 6.45 -9.71 -7.33
C GLY A 269 4.94 -9.48 -7.27
N THR A 270 4.41 -9.02 -6.13
CA THR A 270 2.98 -8.72 -6.01
C THR A 270 2.56 -7.57 -6.92
N MET A 271 3.39 -6.54 -7.10
CA MET A 271 3.08 -5.42 -7.97
C MET A 271 3.08 -5.77 -9.45
N LEU A 272 3.91 -6.73 -9.88
CA LEU A 272 3.92 -7.30 -11.24
C LEU A 272 2.79 -8.32 -11.48
N SER A 273 2.14 -8.83 -10.44
CA SER A 273 1.12 -9.87 -10.56
C SER A 273 -0.13 -9.37 -11.31
N PRO A 274 -0.58 -10.05 -12.38
CA PRO A 274 -1.85 -9.73 -13.03
C PRO A 274 -3.06 -10.07 -12.15
N ALA A 275 -2.88 -10.89 -11.11
CA ALA A 275 -3.92 -11.25 -10.14
C ALA A 275 -4.12 -10.18 -9.05
N HIS A 276 -3.26 -9.15 -9.00
CA HIS A 276 -3.32 -8.15 -7.94
C HIS A 276 -4.60 -7.29 -8.04
N LEU A 277 -5.41 -7.30 -6.97
CA LEU A 277 -6.76 -6.72 -6.97
C LEU A 277 -6.81 -5.23 -7.34
N CYS A 278 -5.90 -4.41 -6.80
CA CYS A 278 -5.85 -2.98 -7.12
C CYS A 278 -5.51 -2.70 -8.60
N LEU A 279 -4.81 -3.61 -9.28
CA LEU A 279 -4.51 -3.49 -10.71
C LEU A 279 -5.77 -3.78 -11.52
N VAL A 280 -6.40 -4.93 -11.27
CA VAL A 280 -7.64 -5.37 -11.96
C VAL A 280 -8.76 -4.32 -11.83
N VAL A 281 -8.99 -3.80 -10.61
CA VAL A 281 -10.01 -2.75 -10.37
C VAL A 281 -9.67 -1.45 -11.09
N SER A 282 -8.39 -1.08 -11.18
CA SER A 282 -7.96 0.12 -11.91
C SER A 282 -8.13 -0.04 -13.43
N LEU A 283 -7.77 -1.21 -13.97
CA LEU A 283 -7.95 -1.55 -15.38
C LEU A 283 -9.43 -1.53 -15.80
N ASP A 284 -10.31 -2.10 -14.98
CA ASP A 284 -11.76 -2.10 -15.24
C ASP A 284 -12.36 -0.69 -15.13
N TYR A 285 -11.88 0.14 -14.20
CA TYR A 285 -12.34 1.52 -14.03
C TYR A 285 -11.93 2.43 -15.21
N PHE A 286 -10.67 2.36 -15.64
CA PHE A 286 -10.16 3.21 -16.73
C PHE A 286 -10.33 2.60 -18.13
N LYS A 287 -10.73 1.32 -18.23
CA LYS A 287 -10.81 0.54 -19.48
C LYS A 287 -9.48 0.49 -20.24
N ALA A 288 -8.40 0.24 -19.51
CA ALA A 288 -7.02 0.23 -20.02
C ALA A 288 -6.49 -1.20 -20.27
N GLY A 289 -5.51 -1.34 -21.17
CA GLY A 289 -4.82 -2.60 -21.40
C GLY A 289 -3.79 -2.93 -20.31
N ILE A 290 -3.80 -4.18 -19.81
CA ILE A 290 -2.90 -4.62 -18.71
C ILE A 290 -1.42 -4.46 -19.06
N ILE A 291 -0.98 -4.97 -20.21
CA ILE A 291 0.42 -4.93 -20.63
C ILE A 291 0.94 -3.49 -20.74
N ASN A 292 0.14 -2.61 -21.35
CA ASN A 292 0.55 -1.21 -21.57
C ASN A 292 0.51 -0.38 -20.29
N SER A 293 -0.39 -0.70 -19.35
CA SER A 293 -0.39 -0.12 -18.00
C SER A 293 0.81 -0.60 -17.18
N LEU A 294 1.20 -1.88 -17.32
CA LEU A 294 2.27 -2.51 -16.55
C LEU A 294 3.68 -2.15 -17.03
N LYS A 295 3.89 -1.84 -18.33
CA LYS A 295 5.19 -1.40 -18.89
C LYS A 295 5.93 -0.33 -18.05
N PRO A 296 5.34 0.85 -17.73
CA PRO A 296 6.02 1.86 -16.92
C PRO A 296 6.25 1.40 -15.47
N ILE A 297 5.33 0.61 -14.91
CA ILE A 297 5.45 0.03 -13.56
C ILE A 297 6.66 -0.92 -13.50
N ALA A 298 6.77 -1.83 -14.48
CA ALA A 298 7.85 -2.81 -14.58
C ALA A 298 9.23 -2.14 -14.76
N LEU A 299 9.31 -1.01 -15.48
CA LEU A 299 10.54 -0.23 -15.58
C LEU A 299 10.98 0.35 -14.23
N MET A 300 10.07 0.99 -13.49
CA MET A 300 10.39 1.55 -12.17
C MET A 300 10.73 0.45 -11.16
N ILE A 301 10.02 -0.68 -11.22
CA ILE A 301 10.30 -1.89 -10.44
C ILE A 301 11.70 -2.44 -10.74
N GLY A 302 12.11 -2.51 -12.02
CA GLY A 302 13.44 -2.96 -12.40
C GLY A 302 14.56 -2.11 -11.78
N ILE A 303 14.35 -0.79 -11.71
CA ILE A 303 15.29 0.14 -11.05
C ILE A 303 15.35 -0.14 -9.54
N ILE A 304 14.20 -0.36 -8.88
CA ILE A 304 14.16 -0.71 -7.44
C ILE A 304 14.89 -2.03 -7.18
N THR A 305 14.66 -3.06 -7.99
CA THR A 305 15.36 -4.35 -7.89
C THR A 305 16.87 -4.20 -7.99
N VAL A 306 17.37 -3.42 -8.95
CA VAL A 306 18.82 -3.16 -9.09
C VAL A 306 19.36 -2.40 -7.88
N LEU A 307 18.62 -1.39 -7.37
CA LEU A 307 19.03 -0.63 -6.21
C LEU A 307 19.12 -1.50 -4.93
N VAL A 308 18.18 -2.43 -4.72
CA VAL A 308 18.19 -3.38 -3.59
C VAL A 308 19.53 -4.12 -3.51
N PHE A 309 20.00 -4.67 -4.64
CA PHE A 309 21.27 -5.40 -4.72
C PHE A 309 22.53 -4.52 -4.66
N ILE A 310 22.40 -3.20 -4.82
CA ILE A 310 23.51 -2.25 -4.66
C ILE A 310 23.65 -1.80 -3.20
N LEU A 311 22.54 -1.76 -2.45
CA LEU A 311 22.48 -1.27 -1.07
C LEU A 311 22.65 -2.35 0.02
N ASN A 312 22.66 -3.65 -0.33
CA ASN A 312 22.54 -4.76 0.63
C ASN A 312 23.48 -5.94 0.34
#